data_AF-A0A2E5ZF10-F1
#
_entry.id   AF-A0A2E5ZF10-F1
#
_cell.length_a   1.000
_cell.length_b   1.000
_cell.length_c   1.000
_cell.angle_alpha   90.00
_cell.angle_beta   90.00
_cell.angle_gamma   90.00
#
_symmetry.space_group_name_H-M   'P 1'
#
loop_
_entity.id
_entity.type
_entity.pdbx_description
1 polymer ?
#
loop_
_entity_poly.entity_id
_entity_poly.type
_entity_poly.pdbx_seq_one_letter_code
_entity_poly.pdbx_strand_id
1 'polypeptide(L)'
;MALPGNKKELKVALAYLRLAAGRLDLAAATAIMNFPKRGIGKGAVDAVKVAVGDGRSVVEALRDAELLGIRGKPLAGIEAFLALGEELHGLRDEGPAAVLEAAIERSGYGDELRADELGAARIENLEKLSEAVGAFEDVESVLDELDRQAGLDDLPRPRTASLFETMTLERITFEDAMQLLSLPRSVGMDADGVEVTVHNGRFGPYLKRGSDTRSIEKEEQLLTITLDDCLYLLSQPKRRGQSAPKPPLKELGKDPETGKVMLLKDGNWGPYVTDGEYNASLQRGDAVEELTDERAAELLAERRMKGPAKKKPRRR
;
A
#
# COMPACT_ATOMS: atom_id res chain seq x y z
N MET A 1 18.82 -8.63 10.19
CA MET A 1 17.64 -7.96 10.81
C MET A 1 17.06 -7.03 9.75
N ALA A 2 15.75 -7.06 9.47
CA ALA A 2 15.18 -6.16 8.46
C ALA A 2 15.21 -4.72 8.98
N LEU A 3 15.77 -3.79 8.21
CA LEU A 3 15.86 -2.38 8.60
C LEU A 3 14.52 -1.70 8.29
N PRO A 4 13.94 -0.94 9.22
CA PRO A 4 12.67 -0.27 8.97
C PRO A 4 12.89 0.90 7.99
N GLY A 5 12.49 0.75 6.73
CA GLY A 5 12.76 1.75 5.67
C GLY A 5 11.58 2.57 5.17
N ASN A 6 10.34 2.26 5.59
CA ASN A 6 9.15 2.82 4.92
C ASN A 6 8.69 4.19 5.43
N LYS A 7 9.01 4.53 6.69
CA LYS A 7 8.59 5.80 7.29
C LYS A 7 9.47 6.95 6.81
N LYS A 8 8.91 8.17 6.73
CA LYS A 8 9.58 9.33 6.13
C LYS A 8 10.86 9.71 6.89
N GLU A 9 10.79 9.71 8.22
CA GLU A 9 11.91 10.04 9.10
C GLU A 9 13.07 9.05 8.99
N LEU A 10 12.75 7.77 8.82
CA LEU A 10 13.76 6.72 8.64
C LEU A 10 14.45 6.88 7.29
N LYS A 11 13.71 7.21 6.21
CA LYS A 11 14.31 7.51 4.91
C LYS A 11 15.25 8.70 4.94
N VAL A 12 14.89 9.76 5.68
CA VAL A 12 15.74 10.95 5.88
C VAL A 12 17.02 10.56 6.62
N ALA A 13 16.89 9.81 7.72
CA ALA A 13 18.03 9.37 8.52
C ALA A 13 18.99 8.46 7.73
N LEU A 14 18.46 7.47 7.01
CA LEU A 14 19.24 6.58 6.15
C LEU A 14 19.89 7.32 4.96
N ALA A 15 19.26 8.38 4.45
CA ALA A 15 19.87 9.23 3.42
C ALA A 15 21.09 10.00 3.95
N TYR A 16 21.13 10.37 5.23
CA TYR A 16 22.34 10.96 5.83
C TYR A 16 23.49 9.94 5.94
N LEU A 17 23.20 8.66 6.21
CA LEU A 17 24.24 7.62 6.14
C LEU A 17 24.81 7.48 4.72
N ARG A 18 23.95 7.56 3.69
CA ARG A 18 24.42 7.60 2.29
C ARG A 18 25.28 8.81 1.99
N LEU A 19 24.93 9.97 2.54
CA LEU A 19 25.75 11.20 2.42
C LEU A 19 27.14 10.98 3.04
N ALA A 20 27.19 10.47 4.27
CA ALA A 20 28.45 10.21 4.98
C ALA A 20 29.36 9.21 4.24
N ALA A 21 28.79 8.17 3.63
CA ALA A 21 29.53 7.18 2.85
C ALA A 21 29.84 7.62 1.40
N GLY A 22 29.42 8.82 0.98
CA GLY A 22 29.55 9.26 -0.41
C GLY A 22 28.72 8.47 -1.43
N ARG A 23 27.75 7.66 -0.98
CA ARG A 23 26.84 6.84 -1.80
C ARG A 23 25.49 7.52 -2.02
N LEU A 24 25.51 8.83 -2.22
CA LEU A 24 24.30 9.64 -2.32
C LEU A 24 23.63 9.50 -3.69
N ASP A 25 22.48 8.83 -3.72
CA ASP A 25 21.60 8.80 -4.89
C ASP A 25 20.63 10.00 -4.93
N LEU A 26 19.96 10.21 -6.07
CA LEU A 26 19.10 11.36 -6.29
C LEU A 26 17.87 11.39 -5.35
N ALA A 27 17.34 10.23 -5.00
CA ALA A 27 16.19 10.12 -4.11
C ALA A 27 16.59 10.51 -2.68
N ALA A 28 17.72 10.00 -2.20
CA ALA A 28 18.34 10.34 -0.94
C ALA A 28 18.68 11.83 -0.88
N ALA A 29 19.37 12.38 -1.89
CA ALA A 29 19.70 13.81 -1.96
C ALA A 29 18.45 14.69 -1.87
N THR A 30 17.41 14.37 -2.64
CA THR A 30 16.16 15.15 -2.64
C THR A 30 15.48 15.09 -1.26
N ALA A 31 15.64 14.00 -0.52
CA ALA A 31 15.06 13.84 0.81
C ALA A 31 15.72 14.72 1.88
N ILE A 32 17.03 14.99 1.75
CA ILE A 32 17.81 15.65 2.82
C ILE A 32 18.40 17.01 2.46
N MET A 33 18.57 17.34 1.18
CA MET A 33 19.29 18.56 0.76
C MET A 33 18.63 19.83 1.33
N ASN A 34 17.31 19.90 1.34
CA ASN A 34 16.54 21.06 1.84
C ASN A 34 15.64 20.70 3.04
N PHE A 35 15.96 19.60 3.73
CA PHE A 35 15.23 19.17 4.90
C PHE A 35 16.23 18.76 6.01
N PRO A 36 16.37 19.55 7.08
CA PRO A 36 15.70 20.84 7.35
C PRO A 36 15.98 21.94 6.32
N LYS A 37 15.18 23.02 6.34
CA LYS A 37 15.25 24.08 5.31
C LYS A 37 16.63 24.73 5.26
N ARG A 38 17.35 24.53 4.14
CA ARG A 38 18.66 25.14 3.83
C ARG A 38 18.58 26.27 2.80
N GLY A 39 17.38 26.66 2.40
CA GLY A 39 17.19 27.70 1.39
C GLY A 39 17.48 27.24 -0.05
N ILE A 40 17.59 25.92 -0.26
CA ILE A 40 17.74 25.33 -1.59
C ILE A 40 16.35 25.29 -2.24
N GLY A 41 16.07 26.30 -3.07
CA GLY A 41 14.79 26.42 -3.76
C GLY A 41 14.59 25.38 -4.85
N LYS A 42 13.33 25.23 -5.30
CA LYS A 42 12.95 24.28 -6.36
C LYS A 42 13.84 24.36 -7.61
N GLY A 43 14.17 25.57 -8.06
CA GLY A 43 15.02 25.76 -9.25
C GLY A 43 16.43 25.17 -9.11
N ALA A 44 17.04 25.26 -7.92
CA ALA A 44 18.34 24.64 -7.65
C ALA A 44 18.23 23.11 -7.63
N VAL A 45 17.18 22.57 -7.00
CA VAL A 45 16.90 21.13 -7.00
C VAL A 45 16.70 20.60 -8.42
N ASP A 46 15.94 21.32 -9.25
CA ASP A 46 15.67 20.92 -10.62
C ASP A 46 16.95 20.98 -11.49
N ALA A 47 17.82 21.99 -11.29
CA ALA A 47 19.11 22.06 -11.96
C ALA A 47 20.02 20.86 -11.62
N VAL A 48 20.08 20.47 -10.33
CA VAL A 48 20.81 19.27 -9.89
C VAL A 48 20.23 18.01 -10.52
N LYS A 49 18.90 17.86 -10.57
CA LYS A 49 18.24 16.72 -11.22
C LYS A 49 18.56 16.60 -12.70
N VAL A 50 18.58 17.72 -13.43
CA VAL A 50 18.96 17.76 -14.84
C VAL A 50 20.41 17.29 -15.02
N ALA A 51 21.34 17.85 -14.23
CA ALA A 51 22.75 17.46 -14.29
C ALA A 51 22.97 15.97 -14.00
N VAL A 52 22.23 15.40 -13.05
CA VAL A 52 22.26 13.96 -12.76
C VAL A 52 21.67 13.13 -13.90
N GLY A 53 20.58 13.60 -14.50
CA GLY A 53 19.99 12.98 -15.70
C GLY A 53 20.92 12.98 -16.92
N ASP A 54 21.83 13.96 -17.00
CA ASP A 54 22.87 14.07 -18.02
C ASP A 54 24.11 13.20 -17.73
N GLY A 55 24.05 12.34 -16.71
CA GLY A 55 25.08 11.35 -16.40
C GLY A 55 26.10 11.75 -15.34
N ARG A 56 25.94 12.91 -14.68
CA ARG A 56 26.76 13.26 -13.52
C ARG A 56 26.31 12.53 -12.26
N SER A 57 27.22 12.26 -11.33
CA SER A 57 26.82 11.86 -9.98
C SER A 57 26.15 13.03 -9.24
N VAL A 58 25.36 12.71 -8.21
CA VAL A 58 24.71 13.73 -7.37
C VAL A 58 25.75 14.63 -6.69
N VAL A 59 26.83 14.05 -6.18
CA VAL A 59 27.87 14.80 -5.46
C VAL A 59 28.61 15.74 -6.41
N GLU A 60 28.93 15.31 -7.64
CA GLU A 60 29.51 16.18 -8.66
C GLU A 60 28.57 17.32 -9.04
N ALA A 61 27.28 17.04 -9.25
CA ALA A 61 26.30 18.07 -9.57
C ALA A 61 26.15 19.12 -8.45
N LEU A 62 26.24 18.71 -7.19
CA LEU A 62 26.21 19.61 -6.04
C LEU A 62 27.50 20.43 -5.91
N ARG A 63 28.68 19.81 -6.12
CA ARG A 63 29.97 20.51 -6.10
C ARG A 63 30.06 21.54 -7.23
N ASP A 64 29.49 21.24 -8.39
CA ASP A 64 29.43 22.13 -9.56
C ASP A 64 28.22 23.07 -9.56
N ALA A 65 27.52 23.24 -8.43
CA ALA A 65 26.29 24.01 -8.36
C ALA A 65 26.40 25.43 -9.00
N GLU A 66 27.53 26.11 -8.82
CA GLU A 66 27.77 27.41 -9.43
C GLU A 66 27.86 27.34 -10.97
N LEU A 67 28.47 26.30 -11.51
CA LEU A 67 28.54 26.04 -12.97
C LEU A 67 27.15 25.72 -13.54
N LEU A 68 26.26 25.15 -12.73
CA LEU A 68 24.85 24.94 -13.07
C LEU A 68 24.01 26.24 -12.99
N GLY A 69 24.64 27.38 -12.71
CA GLY A 69 23.98 28.69 -12.60
C GLY A 69 23.27 28.92 -11.26
N ILE A 70 23.49 28.05 -10.27
CA ILE A 70 22.93 28.22 -8.92
C ILE A 70 23.76 29.26 -8.19
N ARG A 71 23.11 30.30 -7.65
CA ARG A 71 23.77 31.43 -6.97
C ARG A 71 23.03 31.86 -5.71
N GLY A 72 23.70 32.63 -4.86
CA GLY A 72 23.10 33.25 -3.68
C GLY A 72 22.70 32.22 -2.62
N LYS A 73 21.52 32.41 -2.00
CA LYS A 73 21.06 31.59 -0.88
C LYS A 73 21.00 30.08 -1.19
N PRO A 74 20.51 29.62 -2.35
CA PRO A 74 20.58 28.20 -2.70
C PRO A 74 22.00 27.64 -2.79
N LEU A 75 22.97 28.41 -3.31
CA LEU A 75 24.37 27.97 -3.40
C LEU A 75 24.97 27.80 -1.99
N ALA A 76 24.81 28.80 -1.12
CA ALA A 76 25.25 28.71 0.27
C ALA A 76 24.60 27.53 1.03
N GLY A 77 23.33 27.22 0.72
CA GLY A 77 22.64 26.05 1.26
C GLY A 77 23.23 24.72 0.79
N ILE A 78 23.66 24.62 -0.48
CA ILE A 78 24.34 23.45 -1.03
C ILE A 78 25.74 23.30 -0.41
N GLU A 79 26.49 24.40 -0.28
CA GLU A 79 27.82 24.39 0.34
C GLU A 79 27.75 23.93 1.81
N ALA A 80 26.79 24.45 2.59
CA ALA A 80 26.56 24.00 3.95
C ALA A 80 26.14 22.52 4.03
N PHE A 81 25.36 22.05 3.05
CA PHE A 81 24.97 20.63 2.96
C PHE A 81 26.17 19.73 2.63
N LEU A 82 27.06 20.14 1.73
CA LEU A 82 28.30 19.41 1.42
C LEU A 82 29.25 19.41 2.62
N ALA A 83 29.40 20.54 3.31
CA ALA A 83 30.22 20.63 4.52
C ALA A 83 29.73 19.66 5.62
N LEU A 84 28.41 19.58 5.83
CA LEU A 84 27.81 18.57 6.72
C LEU A 84 28.17 17.15 6.27
N GLY A 85 28.14 16.86 4.97
CA GLY A 85 28.52 15.54 4.46
C GLY A 85 29.97 15.18 4.76
N GLU A 86 30.91 16.11 4.57
CA GLU A 86 32.33 15.89 4.91
C GLU A 86 32.55 15.73 6.42
N GLU A 87 31.82 16.48 7.26
CA GLU A 87 31.84 16.27 8.71
C GLU A 87 31.36 14.88 9.11
N LEU A 88 30.23 14.42 8.55
CA LEU A 88 29.68 13.09 8.83
C LEU A 88 30.59 11.97 8.30
N HIS A 89 31.25 12.20 7.16
CA HIS A 89 32.25 11.26 6.63
C HIS A 89 33.39 11.03 7.62
N GLY A 90 33.86 12.10 8.29
CA GLY A 90 34.90 12.02 9.32
C GLY A 90 34.52 11.24 10.57
N LEU A 91 33.24 10.96 10.79
CA LEU A 91 32.73 10.20 11.95
C LEU A 91 32.51 8.72 11.64
N ARG A 92 32.77 8.26 10.41
CA ARG A 92 32.49 6.86 10.00
C ARG A 92 33.21 5.83 10.86
N ASP A 93 34.41 6.15 11.34
CA ASP A 93 35.21 5.27 12.21
C ASP A 93 34.62 5.14 13.63
N GLU A 94 33.70 6.03 14.04
CA GLU A 94 32.96 5.93 15.30
C GLU A 94 31.75 4.98 15.20
N GLY A 95 31.45 4.51 13.99
CA GLY A 95 30.39 3.56 13.70
C GLY A 95 29.07 4.21 13.21
N PRO A 96 28.15 3.39 12.68
CA PRO A 96 26.94 3.87 12.00
C PRO A 96 25.96 4.60 12.92
N ALA A 97 25.84 4.20 14.19
CA ALA A 97 24.98 4.88 15.16
C ALA A 97 25.48 6.31 15.45
N ALA A 98 26.79 6.48 15.67
CA ALA A 98 27.41 7.79 15.91
C ALA A 98 27.21 8.73 14.72
N VAL A 99 27.41 8.24 13.49
CA VAL A 99 27.15 9.03 12.27
C VAL A 99 25.68 9.43 12.17
N LEU A 100 24.75 8.51 12.47
CA LEU A 100 23.31 8.78 12.41
C LEU A 100 22.89 9.84 13.44
N GLU A 101 23.35 9.71 14.67
CA GLU A 101 23.07 10.64 15.77
C GLU A 101 23.62 12.03 15.46
N ALA A 102 24.88 12.11 15.04
CA ALA A 102 25.49 13.35 14.60
C ALA A 102 24.74 13.97 13.41
N ALA A 103 24.27 13.15 12.47
CA ALA A 103 23.49 13.65 11.35
C ALA A 103 22.15 14.24 11.80
N ILE A 104 21.41 13.57 12.70
CA ILE A 104 20.12 14.06 13.20
C ILE A 104 20.30 15.37 13.97
N GLU A 105 21.34 15.48 14.78
CA GLU A 105 21.64 16.68 15.57
C GLU A 105 22.16 17.83 14.70
N ARG A 106 23.28 17.63 13.98
CA ARG A 106 23.98 18.70 13.25
C ARG A 106 23.21 19.19 12.03
N SER A 107 22.33 18.37 11.45
CA SER A 107 21.44 18.84 10.39
C SER A 107 20.32 19.75 10.88
N GLY A 108 20.04 19.77 12.19
CA GLY A 108 18.86 20.37 12.79
C GLY A 108 17.59 19.52 12.64
N TYR A 109 17.71 18.27 12.14
CA TYR A 109 16.54 17.43 11.88
C TYR A 109 15.84 17.00 13.17
N GLY A 110 16.60 16.72 14.22
CA GLY A 110 16.06 16.45 15.55
C GLY A 110 15.21 17.61 16.08
N ASP A 111 15.67 18.86 15.90
CA ASP A 111 14.92 20.05 16.34
C ASP A 111 13.63 20.25 15.58
N GLU A 112 13.65 20.05 14.26
CA GLU A 112 12.45 20.11 13.43
C GLU A 112 11.41 19.06 13.84
N LEU A 113 11.85 17.85 14.18
CA LEU A 113 10.95 16.81 14.69
C LEU A 113 10.39 17.16 16.06
N ARG A 114 11.20 17.66 16.99
CA ARG A 114 10.74 18.06 18.34
C ARG A 114 9.74 19.21 18.31
N ALA A 115 9.81 20.08 17.30
CA ALA A 115 8.89 21.21 17.14
C ALA A 115 7.49 20.81 16.63
N ASP A 116 7.30 19.58 16.17
CA ASP A 116 6.04 19.07 15.63
C ASP A 116 5.30 18.22 16.68
N GLU A 117 3.98 18.37 16.78
CA GLU A 117 3.12 17.66 17.73
C GLU A 117 3.22 16.13 17.61
N LEU A 118 3.49 15.62 16.39
CA LEU A 118 3.74 14.19 16.13
C LEU A 118 5.24 13.83 16.17
N GLY A 119 6.07 14.71 16.73
CA GLY A 119 7.52 14.58 16.85
C GLY A 119 7.98 13.40 17.68
N ALA A 120 7.39 13.21 18.85
CA ALA A 120 7.82 12.21 19.83
C ALA A 120 7.87 10.78 19.24
N ALA A 121 6.80 10.36 18.53
CA ALA A 121 6.75 9.04 17.91
C ALA A 121 7.75 8.86 16.75
N ARG A 122 8.20 9.96 16.11
CA ARG A 122 9.24 9.91 15.07
C ARG A 122 10.63 9.85 15.68
N ILE A 123 10.87 10.56 16.78
CA ILE A 123 12.11 10.48 17.54
C ILE A 123 12.31 9.05 18.07
N GLU A 124 11.27 8.44 18.65
CA GLU A 124 11.32 7.03 19.09
C GLU A 124 11.67 6.07 17.92
N ASN A 125 11.17 6.34 16.71
CA ASN A 125 11.54 5.54 15.54
C ASN A 125 13.02 5.73 15.16
N LEU A 126 13.57 6.93 15.30
CA LEU A 126 14.99 7.22 15.03
C LEU A 126 15.90 6.60 16.09
N GLU A 127 15.51 6.59 17.36
CA GLU A 127 16.25 5.91 18.43
C GLU A 127 16.33 4.40 18.17
N LYS A 128 15.20 3.76 17.83
CA LYS A 128 15.17 2.35 17.42
C LYS A 128 16.01 2.10 16.16
N LEU A 129 16.05 3.05 15.23
CA LEU A 129 16.91 2.96 14.06
C LEU A 129 18.39 3.03 14.46
N SER A 130 18.77 3.96 15.35
CA SER A 130 20.14 4.09 15.86
C SER A 130 20.63 2.79 16.49
N GLU A 131 19.80 2.18 17.35
CA GLU A 131 20.10 0.88 17.95
C GLU A 131 20.26 -0.22 16.88
N ALA A 132 19.35 -0.27 15.90
CA ALA A 132 19.39 -1.28 14.85
C ALA A 132 20.61 -1.13 13.92
N VAL A 133 20.99 0.09 13.54
CA VAL A 133 22.19 0.33 12.71
C VAL A 133 23.47 0.16 13.51
N GLY A 134 23.46 0.45 14.82
CA GLY A 134 24.60 0.23 15.71
C GLY A 134 25.00 -1.23 15.88
N ALA A 135 24.15 -2.17 15.46
CA ALA A 135 24.49 -3.59 15.41
C ALA A 135 25.36 -3.99 14.20
N PHE A 136 25.59 -3.08 13.25
CA PHE A 136 26.44 -3.29 12.09
C PHE A 136 27.87 -2.81 12.35
N GLU A 137 28.85 -3.43 11.68
CA GLU A 137 30.27 -3.13 11.84
C GLU A 137 30.63 -1.71 11.40
N ASP A 138 30.13 -1.30 10.24
CA ASP A 138 30.40 0.00 9.64
C ASP A 138 29.19 0.54 8.85
N VAL A 139 29.31 1.78 8.36
CA VAL A 139 28.25 2.44 7.58
C VAL A 139 28.00 1.68 6.27
N GLU A 140 29.05 1.15 5.64
CA GLU A 140 28.97 0.43 4.37
C GLU A 140 28.13 -0.83 4.50
N SER A 141 28.30 -1.60 5.58
CA SER A 141 27.50 -2.79 5.89
C SER A 141 26.02 -2.47 6.04
N VAL A 142 25.69 -1.32 6.65
CA VAL A 142 24.29 -0.85 6.73
C VAL A 142 23.75 -0.56 5.33
N LEU A 143 24.52 0.16 4.51
CA LEU A 143 24.10 0.55 3.17
C LEU A 143 23.99 -0.65 2.22
N ASP A 144 24.87 -1.64 2.33
CA ASP A 144 24.83 -2.87 1.56
C ASP A 144 23.60 -3.72 1.92
N GLU A 145 23.25 -3.81 3.21
CA GLU A 145 22.01 -4.47 3.61
C GLU A 145 20.76 -3.73 3.11
N LEU A 146 20.78 -2.39 3.09
CA LEU A 146 19.70 -1.58 2.54
C LEU A 146 19.56 -1.76 1.02
N ASP A 147 20.66 -1.74 0.29
CA ASP A 147 20.67 -1.97 -1.17
C ASP A 147 20.23 -3.40 -1.48
N ARG A 148 20.66 -4.39 -0.69
CA ARG A 148 20.18 -5.77 -0.78
C ARG A 148 18.67 -5.85 -0.59
N GLN A 149 18.12 -5.18 0.44
CA GLN A 149 16.67 -5.14 0.70
C GLN A 149 15.90 -4.47 -0.43
N ALA A 150 16.39 -3.34 -0.95
CA ALA A 150 15.78 -2.65 -2.09
C ALA A 150 15.78 -3.54 -3.35
N GLY A 151 16.86 -4.28 -3.59
CA GLY A 151 16.94 -5.23 -4.70
C GLY A 151 15.98 -6.41 -4.58
N LEU A 152 15.53 -6.78 -3.37
CA LEU A 152 14.51 -7.82 -3.19
C LEU A 152 13.14 -7.40 -3.73
N ASP A 153 12.82 -6.10 -3.73
CA ASP A 153 11.56 -5.58 -4.27
C ASP A 153 11.50 -5.67 -5.80
N ASP A 154 12.66 -5.65 -6.47
CA ASP A 154 12.79 -5.80 -7.92
C ASP A 154 12.76 -7.28 -8.37
N LEU A 155 12.96 -8.21 -7.44
CA LEU A 155 12.85 -9.63 -7.75
C LEU A 155 11.39 -10.03 -8.01
N PRO A 156 11.13 -10.97 -8.92
CA PRO A 156 9.80 -11.54 -9.08
C PRO A 156 9.35 -12.08 -7.72
N ARG A 157 8.21 -11.57 -7.23
CA ARG A 157 7.68 -11.98 -5.94
C ARG A 157 7.62 -13.51 -5.90
N PRO A 158 8.10 -14.15 -4.82
CA PRO A 158 8.02 -15.58 -4.70
C PRO A 158 6.55 -16.00 -4.88
N ARG A 159 6.33 -17.13 -5.54
CA ARG A 159 4.98 -17.69 -5.64
C ARG A 159 4.49 -17.96 -4.23
N THR A 160 3.30 -17.48 -3.93
CA THR A 160 2.63 -17.73 -2.65
C THR A 160 1.36 -18.53 -2.92
N ALA A 161 0.99 -19.35 -1.94
CA ALA A 161 -0.26 -20.06 -1.92
C ALA A 161 -0.91 -19.87 -0.56
N SER A 162 -2.24 -19.74 -0.55
CA SER A 162 -3.00 -19.69 0.68
C SER A 162 -3.04 -21.06 1.33
N LEU A 163 -2.81 -21.09 2.64
CA LEU A 163 -3.09 -22.27 3.46
C LEU A 163 -4.58 -22.62 3.38
N PHE A 164 -4.88 -23.91 3.49
CA PHE A 164 -6.24 -24.37 3.73
C PHE A 164 -6.68 -24.03 5.15
N GLU A 165 -7.98 -23.95 5.39
CA GLU A 165 -8.58 -23.59 6.69
C GLU A 165 -8.12 -24.54 7.82
N THR A 166 -7.86 -25.79 7.49
CA THR A 166 -7.39 -26.83 8.42
C THR A 166 -5.89 -26.79 8.68
N MET A 167 -5.11 -26.00 7.92
CA MET A 167 -3.66 -25.93 8.02
C MET A 167 -3.19 -24.75 8.88
N THR A 168 -2.12 -24.94 9.64
CA THR A 168 -1.45 -23.87 10.39
C THR A 168 0.03 -23.81 10.05
N LEU A 169 0.65 -22.64 10.22
CA LEU A 169 2.06 -22.42 9.88
C LEU A 169 3.01 -23.30 10.71
N GLU A 170 2.62 -23.69 11.92
CA GLU A 170 3.43 -24.52 12.81
C GLU A 170 3.41 -26.00 12.42
N ARG A 171 2.37 -26.44 11.69
CA ARG A 171 2.12 -27.86 11.40
C ARG A 171 2.30 -28.24 9.94
N ILE A 172 2.40 -27.26 9.05
CA ILE A 172 2.56 -27.50 7.61
C ILE A 172 3.89 -28.20 7.31
N THR A 173 3.86 -29.22 6.47
CA THR A 173 5.07 -29.90 6.02
C THR A 173 5.58 -29.29 4.71
N PHE A 174 6.83 -29.58 4.35
CA PHE A 174 7.39 -29.18 3.06
C PHE A 174 6.57 -29.73 1.87
N GLU A 175 6.09 -30.97 1.99
CA GLU A 175 5.28 -31.61 0.95
C GLU A 175 3.94 -30.88 0.76
N ASP A 176 3.25 -30.56 1.86
CA ASP A 176 2.00 -29.78 1.82
C ASP A 176 2.21 -28.41 1.16
N ALA A 177 3.32 -27.72 1.51
CA ALA A 177 3.64 -26.43 0.92
C ALA A 177 3.87 -26.53 -0.60
N MET A 178 4.58 -27.57 -1.06
CA MET A 178 4.79 -27.81 -2.48
C MET A 178 3.48 -28.13 -3.22
N GLN A 179 2.56 -28.84 -2.57
CA GLN A 179 1.22 -29.10 -3.13
C GLN A 179 0.41 -27.81 -3.26
N LEU A 180 0.38 -26.96 -2.24
CA LEU A 180 -0.32 -25.67 -2.30
C LEU A 180 0.25 -24.75 -3.39
N LEU A 181 1.58 -24.70 -3.53
CA LEU A 181 2.27 -23.91 -4.56
C LEU A 181 2.04 -24.42 -5.99
N SER A 182 1.59 -25.67 -6.14
CA SER A 182 1.19 -26.24 -7.43
C SER A 182 -0.15 -25.69 -7.94
N LEU A 183 -0.96 -25.06 -7.06
CA LEU A 183 -2.20 -24.40 -7.46
C LEU A 183 -1.90 -23.05 -8.15
N PRO A 184 -2.69 -22.64 -9.17
CA PRO A 184 -3.81 -23.37 -9.74
C PRO A 184 -3.37 -24.57 -10.60
N ARG A 185 -4.09 -25.68 -10.44
CA ARG A 185 -3.82 -26.94 -11.15
C ARG A 185 -4.76 -27.08 -12.34
N SER A 186 -4.23 -27.57 -13.47
CA SER A 186 -5.04 -28.03 -14.61
C SER A 186 -5.49 -29.47 -14.38
N VAL A 187 -6.80 -29.72 -14.53
CA VAL A 187 -7.40 -31.05 -14.32
C VAL A 187 -7.58 -31.79 -15.65
N GLY A 188 -7.71 -31.06 -16.77
CA GLY A 188 -7.83 -31.64 -18.10
C GLY A 188 -8.53 -30.71 -19.09
N MET A 189 -8.81 -31.23 -20.29
CA MET A 189 -9.60 -30.55 -21.31
C MET A 189 -10.98 -31.19 -21.42
N ASP A 190 -12.00 -30.36 -21.56
CA ASP A 190 -13.37 -30.80 -21.85
C ASP A 190 -13.50 -31.30 -23.31
N ALA A 191 -14.63 -31.93 -23.65
CA ALA A 191 -14.96 -32.39 -25.00
C ALA A 191 -14.93 -31.25 -26.06
N ASP A 192 -15.18 -30.01 -25.62
CA ASP A 192 -15.07 -28.79 -26.44
C ASP A 192 -13.62 -28.30 -26.62
N GLY A 193 -12.62 -28.99 -26.06
CA GLY A 193 -11.21 -28.58 -26.06
C GLY A 193 -10.88 -27.45 -25.08
N VAL A 194 -11.79 -27.11 -24.17
CA VAL A 194 -11.60 -26.03 -23.18
C VAL A 194 -10.93 -26.57 -21.92
N GLU A 195 -9.83 -25.93 -21.49
CA GLU A 195 -9.12 -26.31 -20.28
C GLU A 195 -9.94 -26.03 -19.00
N VAL A 196 -9.96 -27.02 -18.11
CA VAL A 196 -10.57 -26.94 -16.78
C VAL A 196 -9.46 -26.81 -15.73
N THR A 197 -9.48 -25.70 -15.00
CA THR A 197 -8.49 -25.41 -13.94
C THR A 197 -9.17 -25.26 -12.58
N VAL A 198 -8.47 -25.61 -11.51
CA VAL A 198 -8.94 -25.46 -10.13
C VAL A 198 -8.07 -24.46 -9.36
N HIS A 199 -8.72 -23.64 -8.55
CA HIS A 199 -8.15 -22.47 -7.92
C HIS A 199 -8.57 -22.40 -6.44
N ASN A 200 -7.63 -22.04 -5.57
CA ASN A 200 -7.96 -21.62 -4.21
C ASN A 200 -8.14 -20.09 -4.18
N GLY A 201 -9.38 -19.63 -4.17
CA GLY A 201 -9.72 -18.20 -4.25
C GLY A 201 -10.08 -17.59 -2.90
N ARG A 202 -10.20 -16.26 -2.85
CA ARG A 202 -10.62 -15.51 -1.66
C ARG A 202 -11.96 -15.98 -1.07
N PHE A 203 -12.87 -16.51 -1.91
CA PHE A 203 -14.20 -16.96 -1.51
C PHE A 203 -14.30 -18.48 -1.38
N GLY A 204 -13.16 -19.17 -1.29
CA GLY A 204 -13.07 -20.61 -1.23
C GLY A 204 -12.65 -21.26 -2.55
N PRO A 205 -12.58 -22.60 -2.57
CA PRO A 205 -12.10 -23.39 -3.70
C PRO A 205 -13.11 -23.35 -4.86
N TYR A 206 -12.61 -23.21 -6.09
CA TYR A 206 -13.46 -23.17 -7.28
C TYR A 206 -12.77 -23.74 -8.51
N LEU A 207 -13.57 -24.24 -9.45
CA LEU A 207 -13.12 -24.63 -10.78
C LEU A 207 -13.51 -23.57 -11.82
N LYS A 208 -12.72 -23.49 -12.89
CA LYS A 208 -12.88 -22.58 -14.00
C LYS A 208 -12.69 -23.31 -15.33
N ARG A 209 -13.72 -23.25 -16.18
CA ARG A 209 -13.70 -23.66 -17.60
C ARG A 209 -14.00 -22.44 -18.47
N GLY A 210 -12.98 -21.83 -19.06
CA GLY A 210 -13.13 -20.58 -19.82
C GLY A 210 -13.75 -19.44 -18.97
N SER A 211 -14.97 -19.02 -19.32
CA SER A 211 -15.76 -18.02 -18.55
C SER A 211 -16.67 -18.64 -17.48
N ASP A 212 -16.80 -19.96 -17.45
CA ASP A 212 -17.69 -20.67 -16.55
C ASP A 212 -16.95 -21.07 -15.26
N THR A 213 -17.54 -20.76 -14.11
CA THR A 213 -16.98 -21.09 -12.80
C THR A 213 -17.99 -21.82 -11.92
N ARG A 214 -17.49 -22.71 -11.06
CA ARG A 214 -18.29 -23.41 -10.04
C ARG A 214 -17.49 -23.52 -8.74
N SER A 215 -18.17 -23.33 -7.62
CA SER A 215 -17.57 -23.56 -6.29
C SER A 215 -17.39 -25.06 -6.05
N ILE A 216 -16.29 -25.40 -5.39
CA ILE A 216 -16.02 -26.73 -4.84
C ILE A 216 -16.34 -26.66 -3.34
N GLU A 217 -16.77 -27.76 -2.74
CA GLU A 217 -17.23 -27.75 -1.34
C GLU A 217 -16.06 -27.75 -0.35
N LYS A 218 -14.98 -28.49 -0.64
CA LYS A 218 -13.83 -28.63 0.26
C LYS A 218 -12.53 -28.28 -0.44
N GLU A 219 -11.61 -27.69 0.30
CA GLU A 219 -10.29 -27.28 -0.21
C GLU A 219 -9.42 -28.49 -0.58
N GLU A 220 -9.49 -29.58 0.19
CA GLU A 220 -8.78 -30.84 -0.08
C GLU A 220 -9.13 -31.44 -1.45
N GLN A 221 -10.33 -31.16 -1.96
CA GLN A 221 -10.75 -31.61 -3.28
C GLN A 221 -9.93 -30.95 -4.39
N LEU A 222 -9.34 -29.76 -4.17
CA LEU A 222 -8.48 -29.12 -5.18
C LEU A 222 -7.29 -30.00 -5.59
N LEU A 223 -6.85 -30.90 -4.70
CA LEU A 223 -5.70 -31.77 -4.93
C LEU A 223 -6.09 -33.11 -5.57
N THR A 224 -7.33 -33.55 -5.39
CA THR A 224 -7.80 -34.91 -5.74
C THR A 224 -8.89 -34.94 -6.81
N ILE A 225 -9.57 -33.82 -7.08
CA ILE A 225 -10.70 -33.74 -8.00
C ILE A 225 -10.32 -34.15 -9.42
N THR A 226 -11.18 -34.93 -10.05
CA THR A 226 -10.98 -35.43 -11.42
C THR A 226 -11.71 -34.57 -12.44
N LEU A 227 -11.41 -34.78 -13.73
CA LEU A 227 -12.08 -34.07 -14.81
C LEU A 227 -13.59 -34.38 -14.82
N ASP A 228 -13.96 -35.65 -14.62
CA ASP A 228 -15.36 -36.09 -14.62
C ASP A 228 -16.17 -35.41 -13.50
N ASP A 229 -15.59 -35.28 -12.31
CA ASP A 229 -16.21 -34.55 -11.18
C ASP A 229 -16.41 -33.07 -11.53
N CYS A 230 -15.43 -32.46 -12.20
CA CYS A 230 -15.50 -31.08 -12.64
C CYS A 230 -16.60 -30.87 -13.69
N LEU A 231 -16.73 -31.79 -14.65
CA LEU A 231 -17.78 -31.75 -15.67
C LEU A 231 -19.17 -31.94 -15.06
N TYR A 232 -19.30 -32.82 -14.07
CA TYR A 232 -20.52 -33.00 -13.30
C TYR A 232 -20.92 -31.72 -12.54
N LEU A 233 -19.98 -31.05 -11.88
CA LEU A 233 -20.25 -29.77 -11.22
C LEU A 233 -20.63 -28.66 -12.22
N LEU A 234 -20.03 -28.67 -13.41
CA LEU A 234 -20.37 -27.72 -14.48
C LEU A 234 -21.77 -27.96 -15.05
N SER A 235 -22.22 -29.21 -15.16
CA SER A 235 -23.57 -29.54 -15.63
C SER A 235 -24.67 -29.13 -14.64
N GLN A 236 -24.34 -28.97 -13.36
CA GLN A 236 -25.30 -28.46 -12.38
C GLN A 236 -25.64 -26.97 -12.64
N PRO A 237 -26.91 -26.58 -12.40
CA PRO A 237 -27.32 -25.20 -12.56
C PRO A 237 -26.52 -24.29 -11.64
N LYS A 238 -26.10 -23.12 -12.16
CA LYS A 238 -25.42 -22.11 -11.34
C LYS A 238 -26.29 -21.75 -10.14
N ARG A 239 -25.89 -22.20 -8.96
CA ARG A 239 -26.32 -21.60 -7.70
C ARG A 239 -25.71 -20.21 -7.64
N ARG A 240 -26.38 -19.23 -8.27
CA ARG A 240 -25.98 -17.83 -8.14
C ARG A 240 -25.96 -17.52 -6.64
N GLY A 241 -24.78 -17.21 -6.12
CA GLY A 241 -24.60 -16.59 -4.82
C GLY A 241 -25.17 -15.16 -4.77
N GLN A 242 -26.39 -14.98 -5.28
CA GLN A 242 -27.24 -13.93 -4.77
C GLN A 242 -27.80 -14.50 -3.47
N SER A 243 -27.32 -13.99 -2.34
CA SER A 243 -28.17 -13.92 -1.16
C SER A 243 -29.57 -13.60 -1.65
N ALA A 244 -30.55 -14.46 -1.34
CA ALA A 244 -31.93 -14.11 -1.54
C ALA A 244 -32.09 -12.67 -0.99
N PRO A 245 -32.67 -11.73 -1.76
CA PRO A 245 -32.76 -10.35 -1.31
C PRO A 245 -33.34 -10.37 0.10
N LYS A 246 -32.55 -9.92 1.08
CA LYS A 246 -33.02 -9.84 2.45
C LYS A 246 -34.35 -9.09 2.41
N PRO A 247 -35.43 -9.62 3.01
CA PRO A 247 -36.71 -8.93 3.03
C PRO A 247 -36.51 -7.52 3.59
N PRO A 248 -37.25 -6.51 3.09
CA PRO A 248 -37.14 -5.15 3.58
C PRO A 248 -37.37 -5.11 5.10
N LEU A 249 -36.58 -4.30 5.80
CA LEU A 249 -36.68 -4.11 7.25
C LEU A 249 -38.02 -3.46 7.65
N LYS A 250 -38.54 -2.57 6.79
CA LYS A 250 -39.81 -1.86 6.98
C LYS A 250 -40.34 -1.39 5.63
N GLU A 251 -41.63 -1.58 5.37
CA GLU A 251 -42.32 -0.89 4.28
C GLU A 251 -42.85 0.43 4.83
N LEU A 252 -42.47 1.53 4.19
CA LEU A 252 -42.87 2.88 4.54
C LEU A 252 -43.96 3.34 3.55
N GLY A 253 -44.56 4.50 3.84
CA GLY A 253 -45.56 5.13 3.00
C GLY A 253 -45.09 5.43 1.57
N LYS A 254 -45.99 6.03 0.78
CA LYS A 254 -45.66 6.50 -0.56
C LYS A 254 -44.90 7.82 -0.48
N ASP A 255 -43.82 7.92 -1.24
CA ASP A 255 -43.08 9.16 -1.38
C ASP A 255 -43.99 10.25 -2.00
N PRO A 256 -44.13 11.43 -1.36
CA PRO A 256 -44.91 12.56 -1.88
C PRO A 256 -44.50 13.03 -3.29
N GLU A 257 -43.23 12.85 -3.67
CA GLU A 257 -42.69 13.36 -4.94
C GLU A 257 -42.86 12.36 -6.10
N THR A 258 -42.75 11.05 -5.83
CA THR A 258 -42.76 10.01 -6.87
C THR A 258 -43.98 9.08 -6.82
N GLY A 259 -44.73 9.10 -5.73
CA GLY A 259 -45.87 8.20 -5.49
C GLY A 259 -45.48 6.72 -5.31
N LYS A 260 -44.17 6.39 -5.33
CA LYS A 260 -43.64 5.04 -5.17
C LYS A 260 -43.57 4.64 -3.70
N VAL A 261 -43.70 3.34 -3.42
CA VAL A 261 -43.58 2.80 -2.06
C VAL A 261 -42.13 2.87 -1.61
N MET A 262 -41.89 3.47 -0.45
CA MET A 262 -40.57 3.55 0.15
C MET A 262 -40.27 2.28 0.95
N LEU A 263 -39.10 1.69 0.76
CA LEU A 263 -38.66 0.49 1.46
C LEU A 263 -37.39 0.79 2.24
N LEU A 264 -37.38 0.45 3.53
CA LEU A 264 -36.18 0.45 4.34
C LEU A 264 -35.49 -0.92 4.21
N LYS A 265 -34.23 -0.93 3.79
CA LYS A 265 -33.43 -2.15 3.59
C LYS A 265 -32.09 -2.07 4.32
N ASP A 266 -31.55 -3.23 4.66
CA ASP A 266 -30.22 -3.36 5.23
C ASP A 266 -29.17 -3.60 4.13
N GLY A 267 -28.16 -2.75 4.04
CA GLY A 267 -27.10 -2.82 3.02
C GLY A 267 -25.70 -2.94 3.62
N ASN A 268 -24.70 -3.22 2.77
CA ASN A 268 -23.30 -3.38 3.21
C ASN A 268 -22.69 -2.14 3.89
N TRP A 269 -23.32 -0.98 3.78
CA TRP A 269 -22.87 0.31 4.33
C TRP A 269 -23.83 0.85 5.40
N GLY A 270 -24.72 -0.01 5.91
CA GLY A 270 -25.78 0.34 6.86
C GLY A 270 -27.18 0.41 6.23
N PRO A 271 -28.22 0.65 7.06
CA PRO A 271 -29.60 0.77 6.62
C PRO A 271 -29.80 1.93 5.64
N TYR A 272 -30.69 1.74 4.68
CA TYR A 272 -31.01 2.74 3.66
C TYR A 272 -32.47 2.65 3.20
N VAL A 273 -33.03 3.79 2.80
CA VAL A 273 -34.34 3.89 2.17
C VAL A 273 -34.21 3.82 0.65
N THR A 274 -35.11 3.11 0.00
CA THR A 274 -35.20 3.03 -1.46
C THR A 274 -36.63 3.17 -1.97
N ASP A 275 -36.82 3.91 -3.05
CA ASP A 275 -38.06 3.96 -3.86
C ASP A 275 -38.00 3.03 -5.09
N GLY A 276 -36.93 2.21 -5.17
CA GLY A 276 -36.61 1.36 -6.32
C GLY A 276 -35.71 2.01 -7.38
N GLU A 277 -35.53 3.32 -7.36
CA GLU A 277 -34.71 4.08 -8.32
C GLU A 277 -33.54 4.80 -7.65
N TYR A 278 -33.78 5.42 -6.49
CA TYR A 278 -32.83 6.09 -5.64
C TYR A 278 -32.65 5.34 -4.32
N ASN A 279 -31.41 5.32 -3.83
CA ASN A 279 -31.04 4.71 -2.55
C ASN A 279 -30.40 5.79 -1.65
N ALA A 280 -31.04 6.08 -0.52
CA ALA A 280 -30.58 7.05 0.46
C ALA A 280 -30.21 6.37 1.78
N SER A 281 -28.93 6.42 2.16
CA SER A 281 -28.44 5.91 3.44
C SER A 281 -28.97 6.76 4.60
N LEU A 282 -29.26 6.13 5.73
CA LEU A 282 -29.63 6.83 6.97
C LEU A 282 -28.46 7.70 7.46
N GLN A 283 -28.76 8.87 8.03
CA GLN A 283 -27.77 9.78 8.58
C GLN A 283 -27.48 9.47 10.07
N ARG A 284 -26.41 10.06 10.59
CA ARG A 284 -25.95 9.84 11.98
C ARG A 284 -26.94 10.52 12.94
N GLY A 285 -27.90 9.74 13.43
CA GLY A 285 -29.02 10.23 14.26
C GLY A 285 -30.37 9.62 13.88
N ASP A 286 -30.50 9.05 12.68
CA ASP A 286 -31.73 8.36 12.28
C ASP A 286 -31.73 6.93 12.85
N ALA A 287 -32.70 6.61 13.71
CA ALA A 287 -32.94 5.25 14.19
C ALA A 287 -33.84 4.47 13.23
N VAL A 288 -33.50 3.22 12.94
CA VAL A 288 -34.24 2.33 12.01
C VAL A 288 -35.71 2.15 12.44
N GLU A 289 -35.96 2.13 13.75
CA GLU A 289 -37.29 1.90 14.33
C GLU A 289 -38.16 3.17 14.29
N GLU A 290 -37.56 4.34 14.54
CA GLU A 290 -38.22 5.65 14.62
C GLU A 290 -38.35 6.35 13.27
N LEU A 291 -37.88 5.74 12.19
CA LEU A 291 -37.94 6.33 10.86
C LEU A 291 -39.40 6.50 10.41
N THR A 292 -39.77 7.77 10.20
CA THR A 292 -41.08 8.21 9.70
C THR A 292 -41.10 8.31 8.18
N ASP A 293 -42.30 8.25 7.60
CA ASP A 293 -42.50 8.38 6.16
C ASP A 293 -41.99 9.74 5.62
N GLU A 294 -42.19 10.80 6.39
CA GLU A 294 -41.72 12.15 6.05
C GLU A 294 -40.19 12.21 6.00
N ARG A 295 -39.51 11.66 7.01
CA ARG A 295 -38.04 11.63 7.07
C ARG A 295 -37.44 10.78 5.96
N ALA A 296 -38.09 9.66 5.62
CA ALA A 296 -37.68 8.79 4.53
C ALA A 296 -37.80 9.47 3.15
N ALA A 297 -38.88 10.24 2.94
CA ALA A 297 -39.07 11.04 1.73
C ALA A 297 -38.03 12.17 1.61
N GLU A 298 -37.71 12.86 2.72
CA GLU A 298 -36.64 13.88 2.76
C GLU A 298 -35.28 13.31 2.33
N LEU A 299 -34.90 12.15 2.88
CA LEU A 299 -33.63 11.49 2.55
C LEU A 299 -33.54 11.12 1.06
N LEU A 300 -34.64 10.65 0.47
CA LEU A 300 -34.72 10.35 -0.96
C LEU A 300 -34.67 11.61 -1.82
N ALA A 301 -35.38 12.68 -1.45
CA ALA A 301 -35.36 13.96 -2.14
C ALA A 301 -33.95 14.59 -2.12
N GLU A 302 -33.27 14.58 -0.98
CA GLU A 302 -31.87 15.01 -0.88
C GLU A 302 -30.96 14.20 -1.79
N ARG A 303 -31.19 12.89 -1.88
CA ARG A 303 -30.37 12.01 -2.71
C ARG A 303 -30.58 12.27 -4.20
N ARG A 304 -31.81 12.62 -4.61
CA ARG A 304 -32.15 13.04 -5.98
C ARG A 304 -31.49 14.35 -6.35
N MET A 305 -31.55 15.35 -5.47
CA MET A 305 -30.87 16.65 -5.67
C MET A 305 -29.36 16.50 -5.82
N LYS A 306 -28.73 15.57 -5.09
CA LYS A 306 -27.29 15.30 -5.17
C LYS A 306 -26.88 14.50 -6.42
N GLY A 307 -27.83 13.95 -7.18
CA GLY A 307 -27.61 13.18 -8.41
C GLY A 307 -26.89 11.83 -8.21
N PRO A 308 -26.87 10.94 -9.21
CA PRO A 308 -26.15 9.67 -9.13
C PRO A 308 -24.64 9.91 -8.97
N ALA A 309 -23.98 9.08 -8.16
CA ALA A 309 -22.55 9.21 -7.92
C ALA A 309 -21.77 9.11 -9.25
N LYS A 310 -20.95 10.12 -9.58
CA LYS A 310 -20.07 10.08 -10.76
C LYS A 310 -19.22 8.82 -10.70
N LYS A 311 -19.37 7.91 -11.68
CA LYS A 311 -18.51 6.72 -11.81
C LYS A 311 -17.06 7.20 -11.96
N LYS A 312 -16.20 6.88 -10.99
CA LYS A 312 -14.75 7.07 -11.14
C LYS A 312 -14.29 6.25 -12.36
N PRO A 313 -13.45 6.81 -13.25
CA PRO A 313 -12.91 6.05 -14.37
C PRO A 313 -12.13 4.85 -13.83
N ARG A 314 -12.37 3.67 -14.41
CA ARG A 314 -11.58 2.47 -14.11
C ARG A 314 -10.12 2.78 -14.44
N ARG A 315 -9.22 2.72 -13.45
CA ARG A 315 -7.79 2.62 -13.71
C ARG A 315 -7.57 1.32 -14.48
N ARG A 316 -7.15 1.45 -15.74
CA ARG A 316 -6.61 0.36 -16.54
C ARG A 316 -5.21 0.02 -16.04
#